data_AF-A0A533QEC7-F1
#
_entry.id   AF-A0A533QEC7-F1
#
_cell.length_a   1.000
_cell.length_b   1.000
_cell.length_c   1.000
_cell.angle_alpha   90.00
_cell.angle_beta   90.00
_cell.angle_gamma   90.00
#
_symmetry.space_group_name_H-M   'P 1'
#
loop_
_entity.id
_entity.type
_entity.pdbx_description
1 polymer ?
#
loop_
_entity_poly.entity_id
_entity_poly.type
_entity_poly.pdbx_seq_one_letter_code
_entity_poly.pdbx_strand_id
1 'polypeptide(L)'
;MANNILPARVGEVLRPFLLYKKEGVKFSTSVATVIVERIFDMLSLILFTVVVIALLPHPSATNHNPSVQVSPHEVNTVKESIIPSLKKWTEVFAVIGVLTTASLFLVIIRPDFFRKILLKLCSFLPHKFKDKTMEFYESFVYGLRILENKVQTLWILALSFLIWIIAGAEIYLLGFSFHIHLPFVGACLIAVCLALAIALPQAPGYIGVFHIAILKSLDIFGIQATAAQSYAIILWAISVLPSIVLGFLFLWREGIAFREVVRLEEEIAEGKLEELEGITKETLH
;
A
#
# COMPACT_ATOMS: atom_id res chain seq x y z
N MET A 1 9.20 1.35 10.17
CA MET A 1 9.61 0.63 11.40
C MET A 1 8.44 0.07 12.18
N ALA A 2 7.53 0.89 12.72
CA ALA A 2 6.44 0.40 13.58
C ALA A 2 5.60 -0.69 12.89
N ASN A 3 5.23 -0.51 11.62
CA ASN A 3 4.48 -1.52 10.84
C ASN A 3 5.24 -2.85 10.60
N ASN A 4 6.56 -2.84 10.74
CA ASN A 4 7.41 -4.00 10.43
C ASN A 4 7.80 -4.79 11.69
N ILE A 5 7.52 -4.26 12.88
CA ILE A 5 7.88 -4.86 14.16
C ILE A 5 6.63 -5.16 14.98
N LEU A 6 5.64 -4.25 14.94
CA LEU A 6 4.43 -4.37 15.71
C LEU A 6 3.39 -5.24 14.97
N PRO A 7 2.63 -6.07 15.70
CA PRO A 7 1.54 -6.84 15.12
C PRO A 7 0.42 -5.96 14.55
N ALA A 8 -0.39 -6.55 13.66
CA ALA A 8 -1.67 -6.01 13.22
C ALA A 8 -1.68 -4.57 12.63
N ARG A 9 -0.61 -4.15 11.94
CA ARG A 9 -0.49 -2.80 11.34
C ARG A 9 -0.75 -1.62 12.30
N VAL A 10 -0.64 -1.84 13.63
CA VAL A 10 -0.88 -0.78 14.62
C VAL A 10 0.12 0.38 14.48
N GLY A 11 1.28 0.11 13.89
CA GLY A 11 2.25 1.13 13.50
C GLY A 11 1.72 2.23 12.57
N GLU A 12 0.63 1.98 11.83
CA GLU A 12 -0.05 3.00 11.02
C GLU A 12 -0.86 3.99 11.86
N VAL A 13 -1.35 3.55 13.03
CA VAL A 13 -2.12 4.36 14.00
C VAL A 13 -1.19 5.14 14.95
N LEU A 14 0.03 4.65 15.14
CA LEU A 14 1.04 5.31 15.97
C LEU A 14 1.43 6.70 15.44
N ARG A 15 1.52 6.89 14.12
CA ARG A 15 1.85 8.19 13.50
C ARG A 15 0.79 9.27 13.81
N PRO A 16 -0.51 9.05 13.56
CA PRO A 16 -1.53 10.00 13.94
C PRO A 16 -1.60 10.24 15.46
N PHE A 17 -1.32 9.23 16.28
CA PHE A 17 -1.23 9.40 17.73
C PHE A 17 -0.06 10.31 18.15
N LEU A 18 1.13 10.12 17.57
CA LEU A 18 2.28 10.98 17.85
C LEU A 18 2.04 12.43 17.40
N LEU A 19 1.35 12.62 16.27
CA LEU A 19 0.91 13.95 15.81
C LEU A 19 -0.06 14.60 16.80
N TYR A 20 -1.03 13.85 17.31
CA TYR A 20 -1.92 14.34 18.35
C TYR A 20 -1.14 14.79 19.60
N LYS A 21 -0.19 13.98 20.07
CA LYS A 21 0.59 14.28 21.27
C LYS A 21 1.58 15.45 21.09
N LYS A 22 2.20 15.59 19.92
CA LYS A 22 3.23 16.63 19.65
C LYS A 22 2.64 17.94 19.14
N GLU A 23 1.64 17.89 18.27
CA GLU A 23 1.10 19.06 17.54
C GLU A 23 -0.29 19.48 18.01
N GLY A 24 -0.92 18.74 18.94
CA GLY A 24 -2.26 19.04 19.44
C GLY A 24 -3.37 18.87 18.40
N VAL A 25 -3.07 18.26 17.26
CA VAL A 25 -4.04 17.98 16.19
C VAL A 25 -4.94 16.82 16.62
N LYS A 26 -6.26 16.99 16.53
CA LYS A 26 -7.23 15.96 16.89
C LYS A 26 -6.90 14.59 16.26
N PHE A 27 -7.06 13.52 17.04
CA PHE A 27 -6.75 12.17 16.59
C PHE A 27 -7.59 11.77 15.37
N SER A 28 -8.89 12.09 15.37
CA SER A 28 -9.82 11.84 14.25
C SER A 28 -9.34 12.46 12.93
N THR A 29 -8.83 13.69 12.97
CA THR A 29 -8.26 14.37 11.81
C THR A 29 -6.97 13.70 11.33
N SER A 30 -6.10 13.32 12.26
CA SER A 30 -4.83 12.66 11.92
C SER A 30 -5.05 11.25 11.32
N VAL A 31 -6.05 10.51 11.79
CA VAL A 31 -6.42 9.21 11.20
C VAL A 31 -7.04 9.39 9.81
N ALA A 32 -7.85 10.44 9.61
CA ALA A 32 -8.43 10.74 8.30
C ALA A 32 -7.36 11.04 7.24
N THR A 33 -6.27 11.74 7.58
CA THR A 33 -5.19 12.02 6.63
C THR A 33 -4.42 10.76 6.24
N VAL A 34 -4.20 9.83 7.16
CA VAL A 34 -3.61 8.51 6.85
C VAL A 34 -4.49 7.74 5.87
N ILE A 35 -5.82 7.75 6.05
CA ILE A 35 -6.74 7.06 5.14
C ILE A 35 -6.73 7.71 3.76
N VAL A 36 -6.69 9.04 3.68
CA VAL A 36 -6.54 9.75 2.39
C VAL A 36 -5.23 9.36 1.70
N GLU A 37 -4.11 9.31 2.43
CA GLU A 37 -2.82 8.82 1.92
C GLU A 37 -2.94 7.41 1.33
N ARG A 38 -3.62 6.49 2.04
CA ARG A 38 -3.87 5.12 1.57
C ARG A 38 -4.72 5.05 0.31
N ILE A 39 -5.73 5.90 0.19
CA ILE A 39 -6.55 5.95 -1.02
C ILE A 39 -5.71 6.34 -2.23
N PHE A 40 -4.87 7.38 -2.09
CA PHE A 40 -3.96 7.80 -3.15
C PHE A 40 -2.96 6.71 -3.51
N ASP A 41 -2.39 6.03 -2.52
CA ASP A 41 -1.48 4.91 -2.72
C ASP A 41 -2.17 3.77 -3.48
N MET A 42 -3.37 3.37 -3.07
CA MET A 42 -4.14 2.32 -3.76
C MET A 42 -4.53 2.70 -5.19
N LEU A 43 -4.94 3.95 -5.44
CA LEU A 43 -5.22 4.44 -6.80
C LEU A 43 -3.96 4.40 -7.67
N SER A 44 -2.83 4.83 -7.12
CA SER A 44 -1.55 4.80 -7.83
C SER A 44 -1.11 3.38 -8.14
N LEU A 45 -1.32 2.44 -7.21
CA LEU A 45 -1.02 1.02 -7.39
C LEU A 45 -1.92 0.41 -8.48
N ILE A 46 -3.21 0.73 -8.50
CA ILE A 46 -4.12 0.25 -9.57
C ILE A 46 -3.67 0.80 -10.92
N LEU A 47 -3.37 2.10 -11.02
CA LEU A 47 -2.87 2.71 -12.24
C LEU A 47 -1.55 2.06 -12.69
N PHE A 48 -0.60 1.90 -11.76
CA PHE A 48 0.68 1.25 -12.02
C PHE A 48 0.49 -0.19 -12.48
N THR A 49 -0.42 -0.95 -11.86
CA THR A 49 -0.75 -2.32 -12.27
C THR A 49 -1.29 -2.38 -13.69
N VAL A 50 -2.21 -1.48 -14.05
CA VAL A 50 -2.75 -1.41 -15.42
C VAL A 50 -1.65 -1.09 -16.43
N VAL A 51 -0.76 -0.13 -16.12
CA VAL A 51 0.37 0.22 -16.99
C VAL A 51 1.35 -0.95 -17.12
N VAL A 52 1.73 -1.59 -16.01
CA VAL A 52 2.66 -2.73 -16.02
C VAL A 52 2.09 -3.88 -16.86
N ILE A 53 0.82 -4.27 -16.65
CA ILE A 53 0.24 -5.38 -17.41
C ILE A 53 0.08 -5.01 -18.89
N ALA A 54 -0.25 -3.76 -19.22
CA ALA A 54 -0.34 -3.30 -20.60
C ALA A 54 1.02 -3.30 -21.33
N LEU A 55 2.12 -3.09 -20.60
CA LEU A 55 3.48 -3.11 -21.12
C LEU A 55 4.10 -4.50 -21.17
N LEU A 56 3.48 -5.53 -20.58
CA LEU A 56 3.99 -6.89 -20.68
C LEU A 56 3.93 -7.34 -22.15
N PRO A 57 5.03 -7.87 -22.71
CA PRO A 57 5.04 -8.36 -24.09
C PRO A 57 3.93 -9.40 -24.28
N HIS A 58 2.96 -9.09 -25.16
CA HIS A 58 2.00 -10.08 -25.62
C HIS A 58 2.70 -10.96 -26.66
N PRO A 59 2.64 -12.30 -26.57
CA PRO A 59 2.94 -13.18 -27.69
C PRO A 59 1.82 -13.04 -28.71
N SER A 60 1.74 -11.87 -29.32
CA SER A 60 0.93 -11.60 -30.49
C SER A 60 1.63 -12.33 -31.63
N ALA A 61 1.04 -13.45 -32.06
CA ALA A 61 1.29 -14.12 -33.32
C ALA A 61 2.77 -14.19 -33.72
N THR A 62 3.40 -15.33 -33.43
CA THR A 62 4.53 -15.83 -34.20
C THR A 62 4.13 -15.79 -35.68
N ASN A 63 4.44 -14.69 -36.37
CA ASN A 63 4.49 -14.70 -37.82
C ASN A 63 5.54 -15.75 -38.16
N HIS A 64 5.09 -16.84 -38.77
CA HIS A 64 5.94 -17.86 -39.37
C HIS A 64 6.83 -17.19 -40.43
N ASN A 65 7.97 -16.63 -40.00
CA ASN A 65 9.10 -16.32 -40.86
C ASN A 65 10.21 -17.31 -40.51
N PRO A 66 10.37 -18.40 -41.27
CA PRO A 66 11.38 -19.40 -40.99
C PRO A 66 12.73 -18.92 -41.54
N SER A 67 13.40 -17.97 -40.88
CA SER A 67 14.80 -17.62 -41.23
C SER A 67 15.55 -16.73 -40.24
N VAL A 68 15.19 -16.70 -38.95
CA VAL A 68 16.04 -16.02 -37.94
C VAL A 68 16.39 -16.99 -36.83
N GLN A 69 17.62 -17.49 -36.86
CA GLN A 69 18.24 -18.21 -35.75
C GLN A 69 18.47 -17.23 -34.61
N VAL A 70 17.53 -17.16 -33.67
CA VAL A 70 17.67 -16.43 -32.41
C VAL A 70 18.43 -17.33 -31.44
N SER A 71 19.52 -16.81 -30.86
CA SER A 71 20.34 -17.50 -29.86
C SER A 71 19.50 -17.93 -28.63
N PRO A 72 19.74 -19.12 -28.05
CA PRO A 72 18.84 -19.74 -27.07
C PRO A 72 18.92 -19.18 -25.63
N HIS A 73 19.26 -17.90 -25.42
CA HIS A 73 19.49 -17.38 -24.06
C HIS A 73 18.58 -16.22 -23.62
N GLU A 74 17.62 -15.79 -24.43
CA GLU A 74 16.62 -14.82 -24.00
C GLU A 74 15.34 -15.51 -23.52
N VAL A 75 15.11 -15.39 -22.21
CA VAL A 75 13.97 -15.91 -21.45
C VAL A 75 12.67 -15.27 -21.96
N ASN A 76 12.15 -15.76 -23.08
CA ASN A 76 10.80 -15.52 -23.57
C ASN A 76 9.82 -16.54 -22.96
N THR A 77 9.86 -16.74 -21.65
CA THR A 77 9.03 -17.74 -20.95
C THR A 77 8.20 -17.11 -19.84
N VAL A 78 7.42 -16.07 -20.18
CA VAL A 78 6.12 -15.95 -19.48
C VAL A 78 5.34 -17.18 -19.92
N LYS A 79 5.02 -18.11 -19.00
CA LYS A 79 4.26 -19.32 -19.33
C LYS A 79 3.05 -18.90 -20.19
N GLU A 80 2.98 -19.35 -21.44
CA GLU A 80 1.96 -18.90 -22.43
C GLU A 80 0.51 -19.06 -21.89
N SER A 81 0.32 -19.98 -20.95
CA SER A 81 -0.92 -20.20 -20.20
C SER A 81 -1.37 -19.05 -19.29
N ILE A 82 -0.49 -18.17 -18.82
CA ILE A 82 -0.81 -17.14 -17.79
C ILE A 82 -1.31 -15.84 -18.44
N ILE A 83 -0.95 -15.61 -19.69
CA ILE A 83 -1.19 -14.37 -20.44
C ILE A 83 -2.68 -14.06 -20.68
N PRO A 84 -3.53 -15.02 -21.11
CA PRO A 84 -4.96 -14.74 -21.24
C PRO A 84 -5.65 -14.50 -19.88
N SER A 85 -5.14 -15.13 -18.80
CA SER A 85 -5.61 -14.86 -17.44
C SER A 85 -5.23 -13.44 -17.00
N LEU A 86 -3.99 -13.00 -17.25
CA LEU A 86 -3.52 -11.65 -16.92
C LEU A 86 -4.37 -10.56 -17.61
N LYS A 87 -4.77 -10.75 -18.87
CA LYS A 87 -5.62 -9.79 -19.60
C LYS A 87 -6.99 -9.60 -18.96
N LYS A 88 -7.65 -10.69 -18.54
CA LYS A 88 -8.93 -10.62 -17.81
C LYS A 88 -8.77 -9.84 -16.50
N TRP A 89 -7.67 -10.07 -15.79
CA TRP A 89 -7.37 -9.32 -14.57
C TRP A 89 -7.10 -7.84 -14.85
N THR A 90 -6.46 -7.46 -15.96
CA THR A 90 -6.28 -6.05 -16.34
C THR A 90 -7.61 -5.32 -16.48
N GLU A 91 -8.59 -5.93 -17.15
CA GLU A 91 -9.93 -5.35 -17.30
C GLU A 91 -10.60 -5.18 -15.93
N VAL A 92 -10.50 -6.17 -15.05
CA VAL A 92 -11.03 -6.11 -13.68
C VAL A 92 -10.37 -4.99 -12.87
N PHE A 93 -9.03 -4.90 -12.86
CA PHE A 93 -8.31 -3.86 -12.14
C PHE A 93 -8.62 -2.46 -12.69
N ALA A 94 -8.73 -2.31 -14.01
CA ALA A 94 -9.11 -1.04 -14.63
C ALA A 94 -10.53 -0.62 -14.23
N VAL A 95 -11.50 -1.54 -14.26
CA VAL A 95 -12.88 -1.28 -13.82
C VAL A 95 -12.93 -0.89 -12.35
N ILE A 96 -12.23 -1.62 -11.47
CA ILE A 96 -12.13 -1.29 -10.05
C ILE A 96 -11.52 0.10 -9.87
N GLY A 97 -10.42 0.41 -10.55
CA GLY A 97 -9.77 1.72 -10.48
C GLY A 97 -10.69 2.87 -10.91
N VAL A 98 -11.43 2.68 -12.01
CA VAL A 98 -12.43 3.66 -12.48
C VAL A 98 -13.55 3.82 -11.45
N LEU A 99 -14.08 2.73 -10.91
CA LEU A 99 -15.14 2.76 -9.89
C LEU A 99 -14.68 3.46 -8.60
N THR A 100 -13.49 3.14 -8.10
CA THR A 100 -12.91 3.79 -6.91
C THR A 100 -12.70 5.28 -7.17
N THR A 101 -12.12 5.65 -8.31
CA THR A 101 -11.90 7.06 -8.70
C THR A 101 -13.24 7.80 -8.81
N ALA A 102 -14.22 7.24 -9.51
CA ALA A 102 -15.55 7.82 -9.66
C ALA A 102 -16.25 8.00 -8.31
N SER A 103 -16.15 7.02 -7.41
CA SER A 103 -16.70 7.10 -6.06
C SER A 103 -16.10 8.26 -5.27
N LEU A 104 -14.79 8.48 -5.34
CA LEU A 104 -14.12 9.59 -4.66
C LEU A 104 -14.55 10.95 -5.21
N PHE A 105 -14.61 11.09 -6.54
CA PHE A 105 -15.15 12.30 -7.16
C PHE A 105 -16.61 12.54 -6.78
N LEU A 106 -17.44 11.50 -6.65
CA LEU A 106 -18.83 11.65 -6.21
C LEU A 106 -18.90 12.18 -4.77
N VAL A 107 -18.03 11.72 -3.88
CA VAL A 107 -17.92 12.22 -2.50
C VAL A 107 -17.53 13.70 -2.46
N ILE A 108 -16.64 14.13 -3.35
CA ILE A 108 -16.19 15.53 -3.45
C ILE A 108 -17.27 16.45 -4.06
N ILE A 109 -17.99 15.98 -5.08
CA ILE A 109 -19.02 16.78 -5.77
C ILE A 109 -20.30 16.88 -4.94
N ARG A 110 -20.63 15.86 -4.14
CA ARG A 110 -21.87 15.78 -3.35
C ARG A 110 -21.60 15.49 -1.86
N PRO A 111 -20.83 16.33 -1.15
CA PRO A 111 -20.48 16.09 0.25
C PRO A 111 -21.73 16.08 1.14
N ASP A 112 -22.69 16.99 0.93
CA ASP A 112 -23.92 17.04 1.74
C ASP A 112 -24.82 15.81 1.56
N PHE A 113 -24.80 15.17 0.38
CA PHE A 113 -25.56 13.96 0.13
C PHE A 113 -24.99 12.78 0.91
N PHE A 114 -23.68 12.57 0.86
CA PHE A 114 -23.01 11.51 1.61
C PHE A 114 -23.05 11.76 3.11
N ARG A 115 -22.94 13.01 3.55
CA ARG A 115 -23.19 13.39 4.94
C ARG A 115 -24.56 12.93 5.42
N LYS A 116 -25.62 13.16 4.64
CA LYS A 116 -26.99 12.71 4.99
C LYS A 116 -27.11 11.19 5.01
N ILE A 117 -26.49 10.49 4.06
CA ILE A 117 -26.45 9.02 4.05
C ILE A 117 -25.77 8.51 5.31
N LEU A 118 -24.60 9.06 5.65
CA LEU A 118 -23.83 8.67 6.83
C LEU A 118 -24.62 8.94 8.11
N LEU A 119 -25.27 10.10 8.23
CA LEU A 119 -26.13 10.42 9.37
C LEU A 119 -27.33 9.47 9.49
N LYS A 120 -27.92 9.03 8.36
CA LYS A 120 -29.02 8.07 8.35
C LYS A 120 -28.53 6.68 8.75
N LEU A 121 -27.38 6.25 8.24
CA LEU A 121 -26.77 4.96 8.58
C LEU A 121 -26.33 4.91 10.05
N CYS A 122 -25.80 6.02 10.56
CA CYS A 122 -25.40 6.17 11.96
C CYS A 122 -26.54 6.62 12.88
N SER A 123 -27.79 6.66 12.42
CA SER A 123 -28.93 7.11 13.25
C SER A 123 -29.24 6.18 14.41
N PHE A 124 -28.80 4.92 14.34
CA PHE A 124 -28.91 3.91 15.40
C PHE A 124 -27.80 4.04 16.48
N LEU A 125 -26.76 4.83 16.24
CA LEU A 125 -25.61 4.92 17.16
C LEU A 125 -25.82 5.95 18.27
N PRO A 126 -25.20 5.75 19.46
CA PRO A 126 -25.21 6.73 20.54
C PRO A 126 -24.64 8.09 20.10
N HIS A 127 -25.10 9.18 20.73
CA HIS A 127 -24.76 10.55 20.35
C HIS A 127 -23.25 10.80 20.25
N LYS A 128 -22.46 10.23 21.19
CA LYS A 128 -20.99 10.36 21.21
C LYS A 128 -20.32 9.79 19.94
N PHE A 129 -20.77 8.63 19.45
CA PHE A 129 -20.20 8.00 18.25
C PHE A 129 -20.61 8.74 16.98
N LYS A 130 -21.85 9.23 16.90
CA LYS A 130 -22.33 10.00 15.77
C LYS A 130 -21.51 11.27 15.54
N ASP A 131 -21.22 12.02 16.61
CA ASP A 131 -20.42 13.24 16.52
C ASP A 131 -18.97 12.94 16.07
N LYS A 132 -18.38 11.85 16.58
CA LYS A 132 -17.05 11.40 16.19
C LYS A 132 -16.98 10.94 14.72
N THR A 133 -17.97 10.17 14.26
CA THR A 133 -18.07 9.76 12.86
C THR A 133 -18.26 10.95 11.93
N MET A 134 -19.01 11.96 12.34
CA MET A 134 -19.20 13.20 11.58
C MET A 134 -17.90 14.01 11.47
N GLU A 135 -17.17 14.17 12.57
CA GLU A 135 -15.87 14.85 12.57
C GLU A 135 -14.83 14.12 11.70
N PHE A 136 -14.82 12.79 11.76
CA PHE A 136 -13.99 11.96 10.88
C PHE A 136 -14.36 12.17 9.40
N TYR A 137 -15.65 12.17 9.06
CA TYR A 137 -16.13 12.42 7.71
C TYR A 137 -15.74 13.81 7.19
N GLU A 138 -15.90 14.86 8.01
CA GLU A 138 -15.48 16.22 7.65
C GLU A 138 -13.98 16.29 7.38
N SER A 139 -13.16 15.68 8.25
CA SER A 139 -11.71 15.60 8.07
C SER A 139 -11.32 14.83 6.81
N PHE A 140 -12.02 13.73 6.53
CA PHE A 140 -11.82 12.91 5.34
C PHE A 140 -12.14 13.67 4.05
N VAL A 141 -13.33 14.29 3.98
CA VAL A 141 -13.73 15.12 2.84
C VAL A 141 -12.77 16.28 2.66
N TYR A 142 -12.35 16.94 3.75
CA TYR A 142 -11.36 18.00 3.71
C TYR A 142 -10.04 17.54 3.09
N GLY A 143 -9.51 16.38 3.49
CA GLY A 143 -8.31 15.80 2.90
C GLY A 143 -8.47 15.45 1.41
N LEU A 144 -9.67 15.01 0.99
CA LEU A 144 -9.96 14.76 -0.42
C LEU A 144 -10.01 16.02 -1.28
N ARG A 145 -10.20 17.22 -0.70
CA ARG A 145 -10.21 18.48 -1.48
C ARG A 145 -8.88 18.78 -2.16
N ILE A 146 -7.79 18.11 -1.78
CA ILE A 146 -6.53 18.17 -2.52
C ILE A 146 -6.70 17.76 -4.00
N LEU A 147 -7.71 16.93 -4.30
CA LEU A 147 -8.10 16.53 -5.65
C LEU A 147 -8.71 17.67 -6.48
N GLU A 148 -9.19 18.74 -5.83
CA GLU A 148 -9.69 19.94 -6.52
C GLU A 148 -8.53 20.69 -7.21
N ASN A 149 -7.31 20.57 -6.67
CA ASN A 149 -6.11 21.18 -7.25
C ASN A 149 -5.41 20.21 -8.21
N LYS A 150 -5.54 20.47 -9.52
CA LYS A 150 -4.96 19.66 -10.58
C LYS A 150 -3.43 19.49 -10.46
N VAL A 151 -2.72 20.54 -10.04
CA VAL A 151 -1.25 20.52 -9.94
C VAL A 151 -0.82 19.65 -8.76
N GLN A 152 -1.43 19.81 -7.60
CA GLN A 152 -1.14 18.99 -6.42
C GLN A 152 -1.49 17.52 -6.66
N THR A 153 -2.62 17.26 -7.30
CA THR A 153 -3.04 15.90 -7.69
C THR A 153 -2.02 15.25 -8.62
N LEU A 154 -1.56 15.98 -9.64
CA LEU A 154 -0.56 15.47 -10.58
C LEU A 154 0.77 15.17 -9.89
N TRP A 155 1.20 16.02 -8.95
CA TRP A 155 2.40 15.75 -8.15
C TRP A 155 2.27 14.52 -7.27
N ILE A 156 1.13 14.32 -6.61
CA ILE A 156 0.88 13.13 -5.79
C ILE A 156 0.95 11.88 -6.67
N LEU A 157 0.25 11.88 -7.81
CA LEU A 157 0.27 10.75 -8.74
C LEU A 157 1.69 10.47 -9.27
N ALA A 158 2.45 11.51 -9.64
CA ALA A 158 3.82 11.37 -10.13
C ALA A 158 4.77 10.81 -9.06
N LEU A 159 4.68 11.32 -7.83
CA LEU A 159 5.49 10.83 -6.71
C LEU A 159 5.14 9.39 -6.36
N SER A 160 3.86 9.04 -6.30
CA SER A 160 3.43 7.65 -6.07
C SER A 160 3.88 6.73 -7.20
N PHE A 161 3.77 7.15 -8.46
CA PHE A 161 4.26 6.36 -9.59
C PHE A 161 5.77 6.14 -9.53
N LEU A 162 6.52 7.17 -9.13
CA LEU A 162 7.97 7.08 -8.90
C LEU A 162 8.31 6.08 -7.79
N ILE A 163 7.56 6.07 -6.69
CA ILE A 163 7.73 5.08 -5.59
C ILE A 163 7.58 3.66 -6.15
N TRP A 164 6.57 3.41 -6.98
CA TRP A 164 6.37 2.09 -7.60
C TRP A 164 7.46 1.71 -8.61
N ILE A 165 7.97 2.67 -9.38
CA ILE A 165 9.14 2.44 -10.26
C ILE A 165 10.36 2.06 -9.43
N ILE A 166 10.62 2.76 -8.33
CA ILE A 166 11.74 2.46 -7.42
C ILE A 166 11.58 1.07 -6.82
N ALA A 167 10.36 0.70 -6.41
CA ALA A 167 10.06 -0.65 -5.91
C ALA A 167 10.35 -1.74 -6.96
N GLY A 168 9.97 -1.51 -8.22
CA GLY A 168 10.34 -2.39 -9.34
C GLY A 168 11.85 -2.42 -9.61
N ALA A 169 12.53 -1.28 -9.47
CA ALA A 169 13.97 -1.15 -9.68
C ALA A 169 14.79 -1.91 -8.63
N GLU A 170 14.40 -1.88 -7.36
CA GLU A 170 15.04 -2.69 -6.31
C GLU A 170 15.01 -4.18 -6.68
N ILE A 171 13.83 -4.68 -7.09
CA ILE A 171 13.63 -6.07 -7.51
C ILE A 171 14.49 -6.38 -8.75
N TYR A 172 14.44 -5.51 -9.77
CA TYR A 172 15.20 -5.68 -11.00
C TYR A 172 16.70 -5.74 -10.75
N LEU A 173 17.23 -4.80 -9.97
CA LEU A 173 18.66 -4.69 -9.69
C LEU A 173 19.16 -5.87 -8.86
N LEU A 174 18.40 -6.31 -7.86
CA LEU A 174 18.75 -7.50 -7.10
C LEU A 174 18.81 -8.76 -7.97
N GLY A 175 18.02 -8.82 -9.06
CA GLY A 175 17.99 -9.96 -9.98
C GLY A 175 19.37 -10.29 -10.54
N PHE A 176 20.17 -9.27 -10.87
CA PHE A 176 21.52 -9.46 -11.39
C PHE A 176 22.45 -10.19 -10.42
N SER A 177 22.30 -9.97 -9.10
CA SER A 177 23.12 -10.64 -8.08
C SER A 177 22.84 -12.14 -7.98
N PHE A 178 21.70 -12.61 -8.48
CA PHE A 178 21.28 -14.01 -8.47
C PHE A 178 21.31 -14.64 -9.86
N HIS A 179 21.88 -13.96 -10.86
CA HIS A 179 21.82 -14.37 -12.27
C HIS A 179 20.37 -14.56 -12.79
N ILE A 180 19.42 -13.82 -12.21
CA ILE A 180 18.02 -13.79 -12.62
C ILE A 180 17.84 -12.61 -13.57
N HIS A 181 17.71 -12.92 -14.86
CA HIS A 181 17.50 -11.92 -15.91
C HIS A 181 16.01 -11.78 -16.20
N LEU A 182 15.38 -10.79 -15.56
CA LEU A 182 13.99 -10.42 -15.80
C LEU A 182 13.93 -9.15 -16.66
N PRO A 183 12.94 -8.97 -17.53
CA PRO A 183 12.64 -7.64 -18.06
C PRO A 183 12.22 -6.71 -16.91
N PHE A 184 12.53 -5.41 -17.01
CA PHE A 184 12.16 -4.44 -15.97
C PHE A 184 10.66 -4.44 -15.67
N VAL A 185 9.82 -4.55 -16.70
CA VAL A 185 8.36 -4.67 -16.56
C VAL A 185 7.97 -5.93 -15.76
N GLY A 186 8.73 -7.02 -15.89
CA GLY A 186 8.54 -8.23 -15.09
C GLY A 186 8.87 -8.02 -13.61
N ALA A 187 9.92 -7.26 -13.30
CA ALA A 187 10.23 -6.87 -11.93
C ALA A 187 9.14 -5.97 -11.32
N CYS A 188 8.60 -5.03 -12.11
CA CYS A 188 7.43 -4.23 -11.70
C CYS A 188 6.19 -5.09 -11.44
N LEU A 189 5.96 -6.16 -12.21
CA LEU A 189 4.87 -7.11 -11.96
C LEU A 189 5.06 -7.83 -10.61
N ILE A 190 6.30 -8.25 -10.31
CA ILE A 190 6.62 -8.85 -9.00
C ILE A 190 6.34 -7.84 -7.88
N ALA A 191 6.70 -6.57 -8.04
CA ALA A 191 6.40 -5.50 -7.06
C ALA A 191 4.89 -5.37 -6.82
N VAL A 192 4.08 -5.40 -7.88
CA VAL A 192 2.60 -5.37 -7.77
C VAL A 192 2.07 -6.59 -7.03
N CYS A 193 2.50 -7.80 -7.42
CA CYS A 193 2.07 -9.03 -6.74
C CYS A 193 2.44 -9.02 -5.26
N LEU A 194 3.64 -8.53 -4.93
CA LEU A 194 4.09 -8.36 -3.56
C LEU A 194 3.21 -7.37 -2.80
N ALA A 195 2.91 -6.21 -3.38
CA ALA A 195 2.04 -5.20 -2.77
C ALA A 195 0.64 -5.75 -2.49
N LEU A 196 0.06 -6.51 -3.43
CA LEU A 196 -1.24 -7.16 -3.24
C LEU A 196 -1.20 -8.23 -2.14
N ALA A 197 -0.11 -9.00 -2.05
CA ALA A 197 0.05 -9.99 -0.99
C ALA A 197 0.18 -9.31 0.38
N ILE A 198 0.98 -8.25 0.46
CA ILE A 198 1.17 -7.45 1.68
C ILE A 198 -0.11 -6.67 2.04
N ALA A 199 -1.03 -6.44 1.09
CA ALA A 199 -2.32 -5.82 1.37
C ALA A 199 -3.21 -6.71 2.27
N LEU A 200 -2.98 -8.02 2.32
CA LEU A 200 -3.69 -8.94 3.20
C LEU A 200 -3.25 -8.80 4.68
N PRO A 201 -4.11 -9.20 5.64
CA PRO A 201 -3.71 -9.35 7.04
C PRO A 201 -2.58 -10.37 7.17
N GLN A 202 -1.49 -9.98 7.83
CA GLN A 202 -0.26 -10.78 7.87
C GLN A 202 0.51 -10.60 9.18
N ALA A 203 1.44 -11.52 9.43
CA ALA A 203 2.32 -11.51 10.59
C ALA A 203 3.26 -10.27 10.59
N PRO A 204 3.74 -9.85 11.77
CA PRO A 204 4.74 -8.79 11.87
C PRO A 204 5.95 -9.06 10.98
N GLY A 205 6.48 -7.99 10.37
CA GLY A 205 7.65 -8.07 9.50
C GLY A 205 7.43 -8.79 8.17
N TYR A 206 6.18 -9.07 7.79
CA TYR A 206 5.83 -9.69 6.50
C TYR A 206 6.38 -11.12 6.32
N ILE A 207 6.78 -11.78 7.41
CA ILE A 207 7.37 -13.13 7.34
C ILE A 207 6.34 -14.10 6.75
N GLY A 208 6.79 -14.97 5.84
CA GLY A 208 5.93 -15.91 5.11
C GLY A 208 5.26 -15.29 3.88
N VAL A 209 4.34 -14.34 4.06
CA VAL A 209 3.55 -13.75 2.95
C VAL A 209 4.46 -13.09 1.90
N PHE A 210 5.46 -12.34 2.34
CA PHE A 210 6.46 -11.73 1.45
C PHE A 210 7.18 -12.79 0.61
N HIS A 211 7.65 -13.85 1.26
CA HIS A 211 8.43 -14.90 0.60
C HIS A 211 7.55 -15.65 -0.41
N ILE A 212 6.33 -16.04 -0.01
CA ILE A 212 5.39 -16.74 -0.88
C ILE A 212 5.05 -15.88 -2.11
N ALA A 213 4.83 -14.57 -1.93
CA ALA A 213 4.54 -13.66 -3.04
C ALA A 213 5.69 -13.65 -4.06
N ILE A 214 6.92 -13.45 -3.60
CA ILE A 214 8.11 -13.45 -4.48
C ILE A 214 8.30 -14.79 -5.18
N LEU A 215 8.20 -15.91 -4.46
CA LEU A 215 8.31 -17.26 -5.03
C LEU A 215 7.27 -17.48 -6.14
N LYS A 216 6.00 -17.13 -5.89
CA LYS A 216 4.91 -17.34 -6.84
C LYS A 216 5.02 -16.41 -8.04
N SER A 217 5.44 -15.17 -7.84
CA SER A 217 5.62 -14.22 -8.95
C SER A 217 6.83 -14.59 -9.81
N LEU A 218 7.93 -15.07 -9.23
CA LEU A 218 9.09 -15.54 -9.99
C LEU A 218 8.80 -16.85 -10.76
N ASP A 219 7.92 -17.71 -10.25
CA ASP A 219 7.44 -18.91 -10.97
C ASP A 219 6.62 -18.58 -12.23
N ILE A 220 6.02 -17.38 -12.32
CA ILE A 220 5.38 -16.89 -13.56
C ILE A 220 6.41 -16.76 -14.69
N PHE A 221 7.64 -16.38 -14.33
CA PHE A 221 8.77 -16.21 -15.25
C PHE A 221 9.64 -17.48 -15.38
N GLY A 222 9.22 -18.61 -14.78
CA GLY A 222 9.92 -19.89 -14.89
C GLY A 222 11.20 -19.99 -14.05
N ILE A 223 11.41 -19.10 -13.08
CA ILE A 223 12.59 -19.14 -12.22
C ILE A 223 12.49 -20.31 -11.23
N GLN A 224 13.60 -21.04 -11.07
CA GLN A 224 13.65 -22.20 -10.18
C GLN A 224 13.39 -21.82 -8.71
N ALA A 225 12.62 -22.65 -8.00
CA ALA A 225 12.19 -22.38 -6.62
C ALA A 225 13.36 -22.13 -5.65
N THR A 226 14.48 -22.84 -5.80
CA THR A 226 15.68 -22.69 -4.94
C THR A 226 16.35 -21.32 -5.11
N ALA A 227 16.49 -20.85 -6.35
CA ALA A 227 17.00 -19.51 -6.64
C ALA A 227 16.02 -18.42 -6.15
N ALA A 228 14.73 -18.62 -6.41
CA ALA A 228 13.67 -17.71 -5.97
C ALA A 228 13.58 -17.58 -4.43
N GLN A 229 13.81 -18.66 -3.68
CA GLN A 229 13.89 -18.64 -2.22
C GLN A 229 15.05 -17.79 -1.71
N SER A 230 16.25 -18.02 -2.24
CA SER A 230 17.43 -17.27 -1.84
C SER A 230 17.27 -15.78 -2.15
N TYR A 231 16.73 -15.48 -3.34
CA TYR A 231 16.39 -14.13 -3.76
C TYR A 231 15.36 -13.47 -2.83
N ALA A 232 14.28 -14.17 -2.48
CA ALA A 232 13.22 -13.64 -1.62
C ALA A 232 13.72 -13.28 -0.21
N ILE A 233 14.60 -14.11 0.36
CA ILE A 233 15.19 -13.86 1.68
C ILE A 233 16.04 -12.59 1.68
N ILE A 234 16.90 -12.43 0.66
CA ILE A 234 17.76 -11.25 0.57
C ILE A 234 16.95 -9.99 0.27
N LEU A 235 15.97 -10.07 -0.63
CA LEU A 235 15.06 -8.95 -0.90
C LEU A 235 14.34 -8.53 0.38
N TRP A 236 13.76 -9.47 1.12
CA TRP A 236 13.12 -9.20 2.41
C TRP A 236 14.07 -8.52 3.39
N ALA A 237 15.31 -9.01 3.52
CA ALA A 237 16.30 -8.44 4.41
C ALA A 237 16.66 -6.99 4.05
N ILE A 238 16.85 -6.70 2.75
CA ILE A 238 17.17 -5.36 2.25
C ILE A 238 15.99 -4.41 2.39
N SER A 239 14.75 -4.86 2.19
CA SER A 239 13.58 -3.99 2.34
C SER A 239 13.20 -3.77 3.80
N VAL A 240 13.35 -4.79 4.66
CA VAL A 240 12.85 -4.75 6.05
C VAL A 240 13.91 -4.27 7.04
N LEU A 241 15.14 -4.77 7.00
CA LEU A 241 16.14 -4.47 8.04
C LEU A 241 16.53 -2.99 8.10
N PRO A 242 16.83 -2.29 6.99
CA PRO A 242 17.15 -0.86 7.04
C PRO A 242 16.01 -0.02 7.63
N SER A 243 14.77 -0.36 7.30
CA SER A 243 13.59 0.32 7.83
C SER A 243 13.40 0.10 9.34
N ILE A 244 13.83 -1.05 9.86
CA ILE A 244 13.84 -1.39 11.29
C ILE A 244 14.97 -0.62 11.98
N VAL A 245 16.19 -0.67 11.43
CA VAL A 245 17.37 0.01 11.97
C VAL A 245 17.13 1.52 12.07
N LEU A 246 16.67 2.15 10.99
CA LEU A 246 16.38 3.58 10.98
C LEU A 246 15.34 3.97 12.02
N GLY A 247 14.29 3.17 12.19
CA GLY A 247 13.30 3.49 13.21
C GLY A 247 13.82 3.33 14.64
N PHE A 248 14.64 2.31 14.93
CA PHE A 248 15.30 2.21 16.24
C PHE A 248 16.25 3.39 16.48
N LEU A 249 17.00 3.81 15.46
CA LEU A 249 17.88 4.99 15.54
C LEU A 249 17.08 6.27 15.86
N PHE A 250 15.91 6.47 15.24
CA PHE A 250 15.05 7.61 15.55
C PHE A 250 14.43 7.53 16.93
N LEU A 251 13.97 6.36 17.39
CA LEU A 251 13.46 6.18 18.76
C LEU A 251 14.53 6.50 19.79
N TRP A 252 15.75 6.01 19.57
CA TRP A 252 16.88 6.30 20.46
C TRP A 252 17.21 7.80 20.46
N ARG A 253 17.26 8.45 19.30
CA ARG A 253 17.54 9.89 19.18
C ARG A 253 16.48 10.76 19.88
N GLU A 254 15.22 10.35 19.83
CA GLU A 254 14.10 11.07 20.47
C GLU A 254 13.95 10.70 21.97
N GLY A 255 14.76 9.78 22.50
CA GLY A 255 14.69 9.33 23.89
C GLY A 255 13.44 8.51 24.22
N ILE A 256 12.74 8.00 23.21
CA ILE A 256 11.49 7.25 23.38
C ILE A 256 11.84 5.78 23.64
N ALA A 257 11.48 5.27 24.82
CA ALA A 257 11.71 3.88 25.14
C ALA A 257 10.79 2.96 24.30
N PHE A 258 11.34 1.86 23.76
CA PHE A 258 10.55 0.91 22.96
C PHE A 258 9.32 0.39 23.70
N ARG A 259 9.42 0.22 25.02
CA ARG A 259 8.30 -0.19 25.89
C ARG A 259 7.15 0.81 25.88
N GLU A 260 7.42 2.11 25.75
CA GLU A 260 6.37 3.13 25.64
C GLU A 260 5.61 2.98 24.34
N VAL A 261 6.29 2.65 23.23
CA VAL A 261 5.65 2.39 21.94
C VAL A 261 4.73 1.18 22.02
N VAL A 262 5.19 0.07 22.62
CA VAL A 262 4.38 -1.15 22.81
C VAL A 262 3.18 -0.90 23.73
N ARG A 263 3.38 -0.17 24.84
CA ARG A 263 2.28 0.19 25.75
C ARG A 263 1.22 1.05 25.06
N LEU A 264 1.65 2.04 24.27
CA LEU A 264 0.73 2.86 23.48
C LEU A 264 -0.06 2.03 22.47
N GLU A 265 0.56 1.03 21.85
CA GLU A 265 -0.14 0.08 20.99
C GLU A 265 -1.20 -0.72 21.75
N GLU A 266 -0.88 -1.26 22.92
CA GLU A 266 -1.85 -1.99 23.75
C GLU A 266 -3.04 -1.07 24.12
N GLU A 267 -2.76 0.18 24.51
CA GLU A 267 -3.80 1.18 24.80
C GLU A 267 -4.65 1.55 23.56
N ILE A 268 -4.07 1.56 22.35
CA ILE A 268 -4.78 1.72 21.07
C ILE A 268 -5.65 0.49 20.78
N ALA A 269 -5.08 -0.72 20.90
CA ALA A 269 -5.74 -1.97 20.57
C ALA A 269 -6.92 -2.28 21.51
N GLU A 270 -6.79 -1.89 22.79
CA GLU A 270 -7.84 -2.00 23.80
C GLU A 270 -8.88 -0.87 23.71
N GLY A 271 -8.71 0.12 22.83
CA GLY A 271 -9.62 1.25 22.66
C GLY A 271 -9.62 2.26 23.82
N LYS A 272 -8.70 2.13 24.78
CA LYS A 272 -8.62 2.98 26.00
C LYS A 272 -8.27 4.45 25.72
N LEU A 273 -7.70 4.74 24.55
CA LEU A 273 -7.46 6.13 24.14
C LEU A 273 -8.73 6.94 23.88
N GLU A 274 -9.86 6.27 23.59
CA GLU A 274 -11.15 6.95 23.46
C GLU A 274 -11.66 7.48 24.81
N GLU A 275 -11.31 6.84 25.92
CA GLU A 275 -11.60 7.34 27.27
C GLU A 275 -10.76 8.58 27.60
N LEU A 276 -9.49 8.64 27.16
CA LEU A 276 -8.60 9.78 27.41
C LEU A 276 -9.02 11.06 26.64
N GLU A 277 -9.47 10.95 25.39
CA GLU A 277 -10.07 12.09 24.66
C GLU A 277 -11.39 12.56 25.31
N GLY A 278 -12.16 11.65 25.91
CA GLY A 278 -13.40 11.94 26.63
C GLY A 278 -13.19 12.63 27.98
N ILE A 279 -12.20 12.18 28.76
CA ILE A 279 -11.86 12.75 30.08
C ILE A 279 -11.36 14.18 29.94
N THR A 280 -10.51 14.47 28.94
CA THR A 280 -9.99 15.82 28.73
C THR A 280 -11.10 16.86 28.45
N LYS A 281 -12.22 16.44 27.85
CA LYS A 281 -13.40 17.30 27.64
C LYS A 281 -14.22 17.52 28.92
N GLU A 282 -14.26 16.57 29.86
CA GLU A 282 -14.99 16.73 31.13
C GLU A 282 -14.23 17.56 32.16
N THR A 283 -12.90 17.63 32.08
CA THR A 283 -12.05 18.47 32.97
C THR A 283 -11.89 19.93 32.54
N LEU A 284 -12.56 20.37 31.47
CA LEU A 284 -12.50 21.75 30.95
C LEU A 284 -13.80 22.56 31.15
N HIS A 285 -14.71 22.08 31.99
CA HIS A 285 -15.93 22.80 32.39
C HIS A 285 -15.87 23.34 33.81
#